data_AF-A0A3M1RTB8-F1
#
_entry.id   AF-A0A3M1RTB8-F1
#
_cell.length_a   1.000
_cell.length_b   1.000
_cell.length_c   1.000
_cell.angle_alpha   90.00
_cell.angle_beta   90.00
_cell.angle_gamma   90.00
#
_symmetry.space_group_name_H-M   'P 1'
#
loop_
_entity.id
_entity.type
_entity.pdbx_description
1 polymer ?
#
loop_
_entity_poly.entity_id
_entity_poly.type
_entity_poly.pdbx_seq_one_letter_code
_entity_poly.pdbx_strand_id
1 'polypeptide(L)'
;MVLGPRAAGADRRVAREAGAMSEAVVEFFFSYRSPYSYLAAARVFALADRWRLRVQYRGVAPMVNRGVALPRAKKLYLLRDAAREARRLGIPFGPVHDPLGEGAERCLAIGELAAELGRAREFVTLSARAIWSQAADVSRPRVLRTLCQAAGLDWRQCEQALAEPRWLARCERNAECLRAAGHWGVPTMLFDGEPFWGQDRIEDLEARLAAAGVPATEPKAAAAPGVSV
;
A
#
# COMPACT_ATOMS: atom_id res chain seq x y z
N MET A 1 30.18 -45.08 32.26
CA MET A 1 30.40 -43.62 32.44
C MET A 1 30.56 -43.01 31.06
N VAL A 2 29.80 -42.04 30.56
CA VAL A 2 28.61 -41.30 31.00
C VAL A 2 27.91 -40.87 29.69
N LEU A 3 26.61 -41.15 29.56
CA LEU A 3 25.73 -40.53 28.57
C LEU A 3 25.40 -39.12 29.07
N GLY A 4 25.79 -38.08 28.33
CA GLY A 4 25.43 -36.69 28.63
C GLY A 4 23.98 -36.38 28.22
N PRO A 5 23.19 -35.65 29.04
CA PRO A 5 21.79 -35.41 28.75
C PRO A 5 21.56 -34.21 27.82
N ARG A 6 20.54 -34.37 26.97
CA ARG A 6 19.87 -33.34 26.16
C ARG A 6 19.22 -32.28 27.07
N ALA A 7 19.42 -31.01 26.74
CA ALA A 7 18.52 -29.92 27.12
C ALA A 7 18.55 -28.82 26.05
N ALA A 8 17.66 -28.92 25.05
CA ALA A 8 17.49 -27.92 23.99
C ALA A 8 15.99 -27.62 23.74
N GLY A 9 15.17 -27.66 24.80
CA GLY A 9 13.71 -27.59 24.67
C GLY A 9 13.01 -26.51 25.48
N ALA A 10 13.67 -25.87 26.46
CA ALA A 10 13.00 -24.97 27.40
C ALA A 10 13.14 -23.47 27.05
N ASP A 11 14.21 -23.08 26.37
CA ASP A 11 14.55 -21.65 26.19
C ASP A 11 13.71 -20.92 25.14
N ARG A 12 13.10 -21.63 24.18
CA ARG A 12 12.30 -21.00 23.11
C ARG A 12 10.87 -20.65 23.52
N ARG A 13 10.36 -21.21 24.64
CA ARG A 13 9.00 -20.91 25.12
C ARG A 13 8.95 -19.66 26.00
N VAL A 14 9.99 -19.42 26.80
CA VAL A 14 10.00 -18.32 27.79
C VAL A 14 10.32 -16.96 27.16
N ALA A 15 11.04 -16.93 26.03
CA ALA A 15 11.30 -15.69 25.29
C ALA A 15 10.07 -15.10 24.57
N ARG A 16 8.93 -15.82 24.53
CA ARG A 16 7.70 -15.37 23.88
C ARG A 16 6.80 -14.51 24.76
N GLU A 17 7.09 -14.41 26.07
CA GLU A 17 6.17 -13.82 27.06
C GLU A 17 6.62 -12.45 27.62
N ALA A 18 7.73 -11.87 27.13
CA ALA A 18 8.24 -10.59 27.65
C ALA A 18 8.66 -9.56 26.57
N GLY A 19 8.27 -9.75 25.32
CA GLY A 19 8.39 -8.71 24.30
C GLY A 19 7.12 -7.88 24.26
N ALA A 20 7.18 -6.58 24.52
CA ALA A 20 6.13 -5.66 24.11
C ALA A 20 5.72 -6.03 22.68
N MET A 21 4.47 -6.46 22.45
CA MET A 21 4.06 -6.95 21.14
C MET A 21 4.26 -5.82 20.13
N SER A 22 5.34 -5.88 19.35
CA SER A 22 5.58 -4.95 18.26
C SER A 22 4.38 -5.04 17.34
N GLU A 23 3.75 -3.89 17.06
CA GLU A 23 2.61 -3.81 16.15
C GLU A 23 2.93 -4.52 14.83
N ALA A 24 2.06 -5.42 14.39
CA ALA A 24 2.23 -6.14 13.14
C ALA A 24 2.35 -5.14 11.98
N VAL A 25 3.26 -5.37 11.03
CA VAL A 25 3.46 -4.47 9.88
C VAL A 25 3.21 -5.23 8.60
N VAL A 26 2.31 -4.69 7.77
CA VAL A 26 2.14 -5.10 6.38
C VAL A 26 2.79 -4.04 5.49
N GLU A 27 3.84 -4.41 4.76
CA GLU A 27 4.44 -3.50 3.79
C GLU A 27 3.67 -3.58 2.47
N PHE A 28 3.22 -2.44 1.96
CA PHE A 28 2.38 -2.35 0.78
C PHE A 28 3.13 -1.67 -0.37
N PHE A 29 3.68 -2.48 -1.27
CA PHE A 29 4.38 -2.03 -2.47
C PHE A 29 3.37 -1.63 -3.54
N PHE A 30 3.36 -0.34 -3.89
CA PHE A 30 2.32 0.29 -4.70
C PHE A 30 2.93 1.11 -5.84
N SER A 31 2.27 1.12 -7.00
CA SER A 31 2.57 2.06 -8.08
C SER A 31 1.33 2.76 -8.60
N TYR A 32 1.39 4.08 -8.76
CA TYR A 32 0.29 4.90 -9.29
C TYR A 32 -0.12 4.52 -10.71
N ARG A 33 0.78 3.89 -11.47
CA ARG A 33 0.52 3.40 -12.83
C ARG A 33 -0.03 1.97 -12.88
N SER A 34 -0.22 1.30 -11.75
CA SER A 34 -0.81 -0.04 -11.73
C SER A 34 -2.33 0.04 -11.45
N PRO A 35 -3.19 -0.43 -12.36
CA PRO A 35 -4.62 -0.48 -12.09
C PRO A 35 -4.95 -1.46 -10.95
N TYR A 36 -4.20 -2.56 -10.81
CA TYR A 36 -4.41 -3.49 -9.70
C TYR A 36 -3.95 -2.89 -8.36
N SER A 37 -2.93 -2.01 -8.36
CA SER A 37 -2.57 -1.28 -7.13
C SER A 37 -3.70 -0.34 -6.70
N TYR A 38 -4.41 0.28 -7.65
CA TYR A 38 -5.64 1.01 -7.35
C TYR A 38 -6.73 0.13 -6.74
N LEU A 39 -7.00 -1.05 -7.32
CA LEU A 39 -8.00 -1.99 -6.78
C LEU A 39 -7.65 -2.49 -5.37
N ALA A 40 -6.35 -2.60 -5.06
CA ALA A 40 -5.88 -3.02 -3.75
C ALA A 40 -5.90 -1.90 -2.70
N ALA A 41 -5.63 -0.65 -3.08
CA ALA A 41 -5.26 0.42 -2.13
C ALA A 41 -6.22 0.58 -0.95
N ALA A 42 -7.51 0.83 -1.21
CA ALA A 42 -8.49 1.03 -0.14
C ALA A 42 -8.67 -0.23 0.72
N ARG A 43 -8.64 -1.42 0.10
CA ARG A 43 -8.80 -2.72 0.77
C ARG A 43 -7.60 -3.05 1.68
N VAL A 44 -6.38 -2.78 1.22
CA VAL A 44 -5.15 -2.99 2.00
C VAL A 44 -5.10 -2.02 3.17
N PHE A 45 -5.36 -0.73 2.97
CA PHE A 45 -5.38 0.23 4.09
C PHE A 45 -6.47 -0.08 5.12
N ALA A 46 -7.63 -0.62 4.70
CA ALA A 46 -8.68 -1.06 5.61
C ALA A 46 -8.29 -2.27 6.47
N LEU A 47 -7.17 -2.94 6.20
CA LEU A 47 -6.66 -3.98 7.10
C LEU A 47 -6.30 -3.41 8.48
N ALA A 48 -5.79 -2.17 8.55
CA ALA A 48 -5.48 -1.53 9.82
C ALA A 48 -6.74 -1.22 10.67
N ASP A 49 -7.93 -1.19 10.06
CA ASP A 49 -9.19 -1.03 10.79
C ASP A 49 -9.70 -2.37 11.34
N ARG A 50 -9.33 -3.48 10.69
CA ARG A 50 -9.82 -4.84 10.98
C ARG A 50 -8.85 -5.65 11.83
N TRP A 51 -7.58 -5.29 11.80
CA TRP A 51 -6.48 -5.98 12.46
C TRP A 51 -5.62 -4.95 13.21
N ARG A 52 -5.06 -5.33 14.36
CA ARG A 52 -4.08 -4.54 15.10
C ARG A 52 -2.73 -4.57 14.40
N LEU A 53 -2.66 -3.88 13.25
CA LEU A 53 -1.49 -3.77 12.41
C LEU A 53 -1.36 -2.37 11.81
N ARG A 54 -0.15 -2.05 11.37
CA ARG A 54 0.15 -0.87 10.56
C ARG A 54 0.38 -1.28 9.11
N VAL A 55 -0.18 -0.52 8.18
CA VAL A 55 0.15 -0.61 6.76
C VAL A 55 1.26 0.37 6.43
N GLN A 56 2.42 -0.14 6.06
CA GLN A 56 3.55 0.65 5.60
C GLN A 56 3.50 0.81 4.08
N TYR A 57 3.08 1.99 3.61
CA TYR A 57 3.15 2.32 2.18
C TYR A 57 4.61 2.30 1.68
N ARG A 58 4.80 1.70 0.51
CA ARG A 58 6.07 1.72 -0.23
C ARG A 58 5.84 2.07 -1.70
N GLY A 59 6.16 3.29 -2.08
CA GLY A 59 6.07 3.75 -3.46
C GLY A 59 7.10 3.05 -4.35
N VAL A 60 6.66 2.55 -5.50
CA VAL A 60 7.49 1.87 -6.49
C VAL A 60 7.30 2.49 -7.87
N ALA A 61 8.39 2.97 -8.46
CA ALA A 61 8.38 3.57 -9.80
C ALA A 61 7.93 2.55 -10.88
N PRO A 62 7.16 2.96 -11.91
CA PRO A 62 6.68 2.05 -12.95
C PRO A 62 7.81 1.30 -13.67
N MET A 63 7.60 0.03 -14.02
CA MET A 63 8.61 -0.79 -14.73
C MET A 63 9.01 -0.23 -16.10
N VAL A 64 8.12 0.50 -16.79
CA VAL A 64 8.44 1.14 -18.07
C VAL A 64 9.52 2.22 -17.93
N ASN A 65 9.60 2.88 -16.77
CA ASN A 65 10.66 3.84 -16.47
C ASN A 65 12.01 3.11 -16.22
N ARG A 66 12.01 1.77 -16.19
CA ARG A 66 13.18 0.90 -16.07
C ARG A 66 13.52 0.18 -17.38
N GLY A 67 13.06 0.70 -18.53
CA GLY A 67 13.41 0.19 -19.86
C GLY A 67 12.56 -0.98 -20.38
N VAL A 68 11.53 -1.41 -19.67
CA VAL A 68 10.67 -2.54 -20.09
C VAL A 68 9.35 -2.04 -20.67
N ALA A 69 9.25 -1.96 -22.00
CA ALA A 69 8.01 -1.57 -22.66
C ALA A 69 6.99 -2.73 -22.69
N LEU A 70 5.76 -2.49 -22.24
CA LEU A 70 4.67 -3.47 -22.37
C LEU A 70 4.07 -3.45 -23.79
N PRO A 71 3.88 -4.62 -24.44
CA PRO A 71 3.14 -4.72 -25.69
C PRO A 71 1.71 -4.16 -25.58
N ARG A 72 1.19 -3.56 -26.67
CA ARG A 72 -0.15 -2.94 -26.70
C ARG A 72 -1.26 -3.93 -26.32
N ALA A 73 -1.21 -5.15 -26.84
CA ALA A 73 -2.18 -6.20 -26.51
C ALA A 73 -2.22 -6.49 -25.00
N LYS A 74 -1.06 -6.60 -24.36
CA LYS A 74 -0.94 -6.78 -22.90
C LYS A 74 -1.51 -5.59 -22.13
N LYS A 75 -1.21 -4.36 -22.54
CA LYS A 75 -1.78 -3.14 -21.92
C LYS A 75 -3.31 -3.15 -21.97
N LEU A 76 -3.89 -3.44 -23.14
CA LEU A 76 -5.35 -3.49 -23.31
C LEU A 76 -5.99 -4.59 -22.48
N TYR A 77 -5.35 -5.77 -22.40
CA TYR A 77 -5.82 -6.84 -21.54
C TYR A 77 -5.86 -6.42 -20.08
N LEU A 78 -4.77 -5.86 -19.55
CA LEU A 78 -4.68 -5.43 -18.14
C LEU A 78 -5.77 -4.40 -17.79
N LEU A 79 -6.06 -3.45 -18.69
CA LEU A 79 -7.12 -2.47 -18.48
C LEU A 79 -8.52 -3.12 -18.47
N ARG A 80 -8.79 -4.01 -19.42
CA ARG A 80 -10.09 -4.72 -19.51
C ARG A 80 -10.30 -5.63 -18.31
N ASP A 81 -9.25 -6.30 -17.88
CA ASP A 81 -9.27 -7.20 -16.74
C ASP A 81 -9.45 -6.43 -15.42
N ALA A 82 -8.67 -5.38 -15.19
CA ALA A 82 -8.87 -4.52 -14.04
C ALA A 82 -10.29 -3.92 -13.99
N ALA A 83 -10.88 -3.57 -15.15
CA ALA A 83 -12.27 -3.13 -15.19
C ALA A 83 -13.27 -4.24 -14.82
N ARG A 84 -13.00 -5.52 -15.13
CA ARG A 84 -13.81 -6.66 -14.66
C ARG A 84 -13.72 -6.81 -13.15
N GLU A 85 -12.51 -6.80 -12.62
CA GLU A 85 -12.28 -6.93 -11.18
C GLU A 85 -12.88 -5.76 -10.40
N ALA A 86 -12.74 -4.54 -10.92
CA ALA A 86 -13.38 -3.36 -10.34
C ALA A 86 -14.91 -3.52 -10.23
N ARG A 87 -15.56 -4.04 -11.28
CA ARG A 87 -17.01 -4.34 -11.24
C ARG A 87 -17.36 -5.40 -10.20
N ARG A 88 -16.56 -6.47 -10.08
CA ARG A 88 -16.77 -7.52 -9.06
C ARG A 88 -16.66 -6.96 -7.64
N LEU A 89 -15.72 -6.03 -7.43
CA LEU A 89 -15.44 -5.42 -6.13
C LEU A 89 -16.32 -4.19 -5.81
N GLY A 90 -17.17 -3.74 -6.74
CA GLY A 90 -17.93 -2.49 -6.59
C GLY A 90 -17.05 -1.22 -6.58
N ILE A 91 -15.86 -1.29 -7.16
CA ILE A 91 -14.90 -0.17 -7.25
C ILE A 91 -15.14 0.59 -8.57
N PRO A 92 -15.28 1.93 -8.54
CA PRO A 92 -15.38 2.73 -9.77
C PRO A 92 -14.13 2.57 -10.65
N PHE A 93 -14.29 2.46 -11.97
CA PHE A 93 -13.15 2.33 -12.88
C PHE A 93 -13.48 2.91 -14.26
N GLY A 94 -12.55 3.70 -14.79
CA GLY A 94 -12.75 4.49 -16.00
C GLY A 94 -13.66 5.71 -15.80
N PRO A 95 -13.49 6.78 -16.61
CA PRO A 95 -12.40 6.99 -17.57
C PRO A 95 -11.03 7.16 -16.88
N VAL A 96 -9.93 6.93 -17.62
CA VAL A 96 -8.55 6.89 -17.07
C VAL A 96 -7.66 7.89 -17.79
N HIS A 97 -6.82 8.59 -17.03
CA HIS A 97 -5.68 9.36 -17.53
C HIS A 97 -4.39 8.69 -17.03
N ASP A 98 -3.66 7.98 -17.89
CA ASP A 98 -2.42 7.26 -17.50
C ASP A 98 -1.40 8.26 -16.92
N PRO A 99 -0.94 8.08 -15.67
CA PRO A 99 -0.05 9.05 -15.02
C PRO A 99 1.41 8.91 -15.46
N LEU A 100 1.73 8.08 -16.46
CA LEU A 100 3.11 7.83 -16.92
C LEU A 100 3.94 9.11 -17.06
N GLY A 101 5.19 9.05 -16.57
CA GLY A 101 6.10 10.20 -16.54
C GLY A 101 5.85 11.06 -15.32
N GLU A 102 5.79 12.37 -15.54
CA GLU A 102 5.74 13.37 -14.47
C GLU A 102 4.58 13.17 -13.49
N GLY A 103 3.40 12.76 -13.96
CA GLY A 103 2.25 12.52 -13.09
C GLY A 103 2.53 11.45 -12.01
N ALA A 104 3.15 10.34 -12.40
CA ALA A 104 3.51 9.26 -11.50
C ALA A 104 4.63 9.67 -10.54
N GLU A 105 5.63 10.40 -11.02
CA GLU A 105 6.74 10.92 -10.22
C GLU A 105 6.25 11.88 -9.13
N ARG A 106 5.38 12.83 -9.49
CA ARG A 106 4.79 13.77 -8.55
C ARG A 106 3.92 13.07 -7.49
N CYS A 107 3.12 12.08 -7.90
CA CYS A 107 2.36 11.27 -6.96
C CYS A 107 3.26 10.43 -6.04
N LEU A 108 4.40 9.92 -6.52
CA LEU A 108 5.39 9.23 -5.68
C LEU A 108 6.00 10.18 -4.65
N ALA A 109 6.45 11.36 -5.08
CA ALA A 109 7.02 12.39 -4.19
C ALA A 109 6.05 12.77 -3.06
N ILE A 110 4.80 13.07 -3.40
CA ILE A 110 3.77 13.42 -2.41
C ILE A 110 3.36 12.19 -1.58
N GLY A 111 3.32 11.00 -2.17
CA GLY A 111 3.03 9.75 -1.45
C GLY A 111 4.04 9.45 -0.35
N GLU A 112 5.33 9.67 -0.61
CA GLU A 112 6.38 9.52 0.40
C GLU A 112 6.28 10.57 1.51
N LEU A 113 5.99 11.84 1.16
CA LEU A 113 5.68 12.88 2.17
C LEU A 113 4.44 12.50 2.99
N ALA A 114 3.38 12.03 2.34
CA ALA A 114 2.16 11.61 3.02
C ALA A 114 2.43 10.46 3.99
N ALA A 115 3.30 9.51 3.63
CA ALA A 115 3.73 8.46 4.54
C ALA A 115 4.49 8.98 5.77
N GLU A 116 5.38 9.97 5.60
CA GLU A 116 6.07 10.64 6.73
C GLU A 116 5.07 11.30 7.70
N LEU A 117 4.01 11.88 7.15
CA LEU A 117 3.00 12.62 7.91
C LEU A 117 1.82 11.75 8.40
N GLY A 118 1.88 10.43 8.19
CA GLY A 118 0.80 9.51 8.59
C GLY A 118 -0.49 9.64 7.76
N ARG A 119 -0.40 10.21 6.55
CA ARG A 119 -1.52 10.47 5.61
C ARG A 119 -1.45 9.66 4.31
N ALA A 120 -0.64 8.60 4.29
CA ALA A 120 -0.48 7.74 3.11
C ALA A 120 -1.81 7.15 2.66
N ARG A 121 -2.66 6.69 3.60
CA ARG A 121 -3.98 6.13 3.30
C ARG A 121 -4.83 7.10 2.49
N GLU A 122 -4.97 8.32 2.98
CA GLU A 122 -5.81 9.34 2.36
C GLU A 122 -5.27 9.71 0.98
N PHE A 123 -3.99 10.06 0.88
CA PHE A 123 -3.42 10.55 -0.37
C PHE A 123 -3.39 9.46 -1.45
N VAL A 124 -2.92 8.24 -1.12
CA VAL A 124 -2.81 7.15 -2.08
C VAL A 124 -4.18 6.73 -2.60
N THR A 125 -5.18 6.59 -1.73
CA THR A 125 -6.54 6.22 -2.16
C THR A 125 -7.18 7.31 -3.02
N LEU A 126 -7.07 8.59 -2.64
CA LEU A 126 -7.64 9.71 -3.40
C LEU A 126 -7.00 9.85 -4.79
N SER A 127 -5.68 9.90 -4.84
CA SER A 127 -4.95 10.09 -6.10
C SER A 127 -5.08 8.88 -7.04
N ALA A 128 -5.06 7.65 -6.52
CA ALA A 128 -5.30 6.47 -7.33
C ALA A 128 -6.73 6.47 -7.91
N ARG A 129 -7.74 6.84 -7.13
CA ARG A 129 -9.11 6.98 -7.62
C ARG A 129 -9.22 8.07 -8.70
N ALA A 130 -8.55 9.20 -8.50
CA ALA A 130 -8.53 10.30 -9.46
C ALA A 130 -7.97 9.86 -10.82
N ILE A 131 -6.88 9.08 -10.81
CA ILE A 131 -6.26 8.53 -12.01
C ILE A 131 -7.17 7.50 -12.69
N TRP A 132 -7.65 6.51 -11.93
CA TRP A 132 -8.23 5.28 -12.48
C TRP A 132 -9.75 5.30 -12.65
N SER A 133 -10.44 6.34 -12.17
CA SER A 133 -11.89 6.46 -12.30
C SER A 133 -12.40 7.86 -12.66
N GLN A 134 -11.56 8.89 -12.59
CA GLN A 134 -12.00 10.28 -12.81
C GLN A 134 -11.24 10.96 -13.95
N ALA A 135 -10.35 10.23 -14.65
CA ALA A 135 -9.48 10.75 -15.69
C ALA A 135 -8.72 12.04 -15.29
N ALA A 136 -8.31 12.16 -14.03
CA ALA A 136 -7.61 13.33 -13.54
C ALA A 136 -6.15 13.36 -14.05
N ASP A 137 -5.77 14.47 -14.67
CA ASP A 137 -4.38 14.73 -15.07
C ASP A 137 -3.55 15.17 -13.85
N VAL A 138 -2.97 14.19 -13.17
CA VAL A 138 -2.11 14.40 -11.99
C VAL A 138 -0.74 15.00 -12.31
N SER A 139 -0.44 15.28 -13.59
CA SER A 139 0.70 16.14 -13.95
C SER A 139 0.39 17.63 -13.76
N ARG A 140 -0.85 18.01 -13.42
CA ARG A 140 -1.25 19.42 -13.22
C ARG A 140 -1.13 19.84 -11.75
N PRO A 141 -0.40 20.94 -11.43
CA PRO A 141 -0.30 21.43 -10.06
C PRO A 141 -1.65 21.72 -9.41
N ARG A 142 -2.62 22.25 -10.16
CA ARG A 142 -3.98 22.50 -9.66
C ARG A 142 -4.70 21.23 -9.22
N VAL A 143 -4.56 20.13 -9.98
CA VAL A 143 -5.16 18.83 -9.63
C VAL A 143 -4.50 18.26 -8.38
N LEU A 144 -3.15 18.28 -8.34
CA LEU A 144 -2.41 17.80 -7.17
C LEU A 144 -2.74 18.59 -5.91
N ARG A 145 -2.83 19.93 -6.01
CA ARG A 145 -3.23 20.77 -4.87
C ARG A 145 -4.55 20.34 -4.27
N THR A 146 -5.57 20.15 -5.10
CA THR A 146 -6.88 19.67 -4.66
C THR A 146 -6.78 18.32 -3.96
N LEU A 147 -6.04 17.37 -4.53
CA LEU A 147 -5.85 16.03 -3.95
C LEU A 147 -5.10 16.08 -2.62
N CYS A 148 -4.02 16.86 -2.52
CA CYS A 148 -3.24 17.04 -1.30
C CYS A 148 -4.11 17.63 -0.18
N GLN A 149 -4.83 18.72 -0.47
CA GLN A 149 -5.70 19.37 0.51
C GLN A 149 -6.84 18.45 0.95
N ALA A 150 -7.46 17.70 0.03
CA ALA A 150 -8.45 16.68 0.36
C ALA A 150 -7.88 15.54 1.21
N ALA A 151 -6.61 15.19 1.00
CA ALA A 151 -5.86 14.26 1.85
C ALA A 151 -5.37 14.89 3.16
N GLY A 152 -5.73 16.15 3.44
CA GLY A 152 -5.33 16.91 4.63
C GLY A 152 -3.84 17.20 4.73
N LEU A 153 -3.15 17.31 3.59
CA LEU A 153 -1.76 17.75 3.49
C LEU A 153 -1.69 19.26 3.24
N ASP A 154 -0.68 19.90 3.82
CA ASP A 154 -0.35 21.29 3.50
C ASP A 154 0.29 21.38 2.10
N TRP A 155 -0.27 22.23 1.24
CA TRP A 155 0.20 22.33 -0.14
C TRP A 155 1.62 22.89 -0.26
N ARG A 156 2.05 23.79 0.63
CA ARG A 156 3.42 24.33 0.60
C ARG A 156 4.44 23.23 0.93
N GLN A 157 4.12 22.35 1.87
CA GLN A 157 4.96 21.17 2.15
C GLN A 157 5.01 20.22 0.96
N CYS A 158 3.88 20.04 0.25
CA CYS A 158 3.87 19.25 -0.99
C CYS A 158 4.74 19.90 -2.08
N GLU A 159 4.67 21.21 -2.27
CA GLU A 159 5.51 21.93 -3.25
C GLU A 159 7.01 21.76 -2.95
N GLN A 160 7.40 21.82 -1.68
CA GLN A 160 8.77 21.54 -1.26
C GLN A 160 9.19 20.10 -1.57
N ALA A 161 8.34 19.12 -1.25
CA ALA A 161 8.62 17.71 -1.54
C ALA A 161 8.70 17.41 -3.05
N LEU A 162 7.97 18.17 -3.89
CA LEU A 162 8.07 18.09 -5.35
C LEU A 162 9.38 18.68 -5.90
N ALA A 163 9.92 19.70 -5.23
CA ALA A 163 11.19 20.33 -5.62
C ALA A 163 12.43 19.53 -5.14
N GLU A 164 12.29 18.72 -4.08
CA GLU A 164 13.38 17.93 -3.51
C GLU A 164 13.39 16.49 -4.04
N PRO A 165 14.49 15.99 -4.63
CA PRO A 165 14.56 14.63 -5.19
C PRO A 165 14.66 13.51 -4.14
N ARG A 166 14.49 13.79 -2.84
CA ARG A 166 14.67 12.82 -1.73
C ARG A 166 13.79 11.58 -1.84
N TRP A 167 12.65 11.70 -2.51
CA TRP A 167 11.71 10.60 -2.74
C TRP A 167 12.28 9.53 -3.69
N LEU A 168 13.20 9.88 -4.60
CA LEU A 168 13.84 8.95 -5.53
C LEU A 168 14.58 7.85 -4.78
N ALA A 169 15.47 8.22 -3.86
CA ALA A 169 16.24 7.27 -3.07
C ALA A 169 15.34 6.37 -2.21
N ARG A 170 14.16 6.85 -1.77
CA ARG A 170 13.17 6.03 -1.07
C ARG A 170 12.51 5.02 -1.99
N CYS A 171 12.08 5.46 -3.16
CA CYS A 171 11.48 4.61 -4.19
C CYS A 171 12.47 3.52 -4.66
N GLU A 172 13.76 3.85 -4.79
CA GLU A 172 14.82 2.89 -5.12
C GLU A 172 14.98 1.83 -4.03
N ARG A 173 15.09 2.24 -2.76
CA ARG A 173 15.13 1.30 -1.62
C ARG A 173 13.87 0.43 -1.55
N ASN A 174 12.69 1.00 -1.81
CA ASN A 174 11.45 0.22 -1.86
C ASN A 174 11.50 -0.82 -2.98
N ALA A 175 12.02 -0.48 -4.16
CA ALA A 175 12.19 -1.44 -5.25
C ALA A 175 13.23 -2.54 -4.91
N GLU A 176 14.29 -2.20 -4.18
CA GLU A 176 15.26 -3.15 -3.63
C GLU A 176 14.64 -4.11 -2.62
N CYS A 177 13.87 -3.60 -1.66
CA CYS A 177 13.15 -4.43 -0.69
C CYS A 177 12.19 -5.40 -1.38
N LEU A 178 11.45 -4.93 -2.39
CA LEU A 178 10.55 -5.79 -3.17
C LEU A 178 11.31 -6.93 -3.88
N ARG A 179 12.47 -6.61 -4.46
CA ARG A 179 13.35 -7.62 -5.10
C ARG A 179 13.95 -8.59 -4.09
N ALA A 180 14.37 -8.11 -2.94
CA ALA A 180 14.90 -8.95 -1.86
C ALA A 180 13.84 -9.93 -1.33
N ALA A 181 12.57 -9.56 -1.38
CA ALA A 181 11.44 -10.44 -1.11
C ALA A 181 11.09 -11.40 -2.28
N GLY A 182 11.90 -11.44 -3.35
CA GLY A 182 11.70 -12.34 -4.48
C GLY A 182 10.67 -11.88 -5.52
N HIS A 183 10.17 -10.64 -5.43
CA HIS A 183 9.17 -10.10 -6.34
C HIS A 183 9.63 -8.83 -7.07
N TRP A 184 8.90 -8.45 -8.12
CA TRP A 184 9.16 -7.22 -8.90
C TRP A 184 7.88 -6.48 -9.28
N GLY A 185 6.72 -7.11 -9.08
CA GLY A 185 5.42 -6.62 -9.45
C GLY A 185 4.70 -5.90 -8.32
N VAL A 186 3.68 -5.14 -8.69
CA VAL A 186 2.79 -4.43 -7.76
C VAL A 186 1.33 -4.66 -8.17
N PRO A 187 0.38 -4.63 -7.21
CA PRO A 187 0.59 -4.49 -5.78
C PRO A 187 1.20 -5.75 -5.19
N THR A 188 2.08 -5.59 -4.20
CA THR A 188 2.56 -6.71 -3.37
C THR A 188 2.42 -6.30 -1.92
N MET A 189 1.83 -7.16 -1.10
CA MET A 189 1.83 -7.02 0.35
C MET A 189 2.88 -7.96 0.92
N LEU A 190 3.71 -7.50 1.85
CA LEU A 190 4.72 -8.32 2.53
C LEU A 190 4.40 -8.32 4.03
N PHE A 191 4.28 -9.51 4.60
CA PHE A 191 4.05 -9.70 6.02
C PHE A 191 4.98 -10.79 6.54
N ASP A 192 5.78 -10.48 7.56
CA ASP A 192 6.68 -11.46 8.21
C ASP A 192 7.59 -12.20 7.20
N GLY A 193 8.10 -11.47 6.21
CA GLY A 193 8.96 -11.99 5.13
C GLY A 193 8.22 -12.75 4.01
N GLU A 194 6.90 -12.94 4.11
CA GLU A 194 6.09 -13.66 3.13
C GLU A 194 5.36 -12.70 2.16
N PRO A 195 5.60 -12.80 0.84
CA PRO A 195 5.00 -11.91 -0.14
C PRO A 195 3.65 -12.43 -0.69
N PHE A 196 2.70 -11.50 -0.84
CA PHE A 196 1.37 -11.71 -1.42
C PHE A 196 1.21 -10.78 -2.62
N TRP A 197 1.44 -11.31 -3.82
CA TRP A 197 1.46 -10.53 -5.06
C TRP A 197 0.09 -10.55 -5.76
N GLY A 198 -0.55 -9.37 -5.83
CA GLY A 198 -1.84 -9.18 -6.50
C GLY A 198 -2.94 -8.68 -5.56
N GLN A 199 -3.92 -8.00 -6.14
CA GLN A 199 -5.11 -7.50 -5.40
C GLN A 199 -6.02 -8.64 -4.93
N ASP A 200 -5.90 -9.80 -5.56
CA ASP A 200 -6.59 -11.06 -5.34
C ASP A 200 -5.91 -11.94 -4.28
N ARG A 201 -4.86 -11.43 -3.61
CA ARG A 201 -4.14 -12.11 -2.51
C ARG A 201 -4.37 -11.47 -1.15
N ILE A 202 -5.30 -10.52 -1.05
CA ILE A 202 -5.61 -9.85 0.22
C ILE A 202 -6.24 -10.85 1.18
N GLU A 203 -7.12 -11.72 0.70
CA GLU A 203 -7.76 -12.76 1.50
C GLU A 203 -6.74 -13.80 2.01
N ASP A 204 -5.77 -14.18 1.17
CA ASP A 204 -4.65 -15.06 1.56
C ASP A 204 -3.79 -14.42 2.66
N LEU A 205 -3.50 -13.11 2.54
CA LEU A 205 -2.81 -12.34 3.58
C LEU A 205 -3.61 -12.32 4.89
N GLU A 206 -4.93 -12.11 4.85
CA GLU A 206 -5.78 -12.12 6.05
C GLU A 206 -5.77 -13.48 6.75
N ALA A 207 -5.80 -14.58 5.98
CA ALA A 207 -5.64 -15.92 6.54
C ALA A 207 -4.27 -16.10 7.22
N ARG A 208 -3.20 -15.58 6.62
CA ARG A 208 -1.85 -15.60 7.22
C ARG A 208 -1.74 -14.75 8.49
N LEU A 209 -2.38 -13.57 8.53
CA LEU A 209 -2.45 -12.71 9.72
C LEU A 209 -3.16 -13.45 10.87
N ALA A 210 -4.28 -14.11 10.59
CA ALA A 210 -5.00 -14.93 11.56
C ALA A 210 -4.13 -16.07 12.10
N ALA A 211 -3.46 -16.81 11.20
CA ALA A 211 -2.57 -17.91 11.57
C ALA A 211 -1.36 -17.45 12.41
N ALA A 212 -0.90 -16.21 12.23
CA ALA A 212 0.18 -15.62 13.03
C ALA A 212 -0.30 -15.14 14.41
N GLY A 213 -1.61 -15.14 14.67
CA GLY A 213 -2.18 -14.60 15.90
C GLY A 213 -2.21 -13.07 15.95
N VAL A 214 -2.21 -12.38 14.80
CA VAL A 214 -2.43 -10.93 14.77
C VAL A 214 -3.86 -10.66 15.28
N PRO A 215 -4.05 -9.84 16.33
CA PRO A 215 -5.38 -9.62 16.86
C PRO A 215 -6.27 -8.88 15.85
N ALA A 216 -7.52 -9.32 15.69
CA ALA A 216 -8.53 -8.49 15.05
C ALA A 216 -8.81 -7.25 15.91
N THR A 217 -9.13 -6.13 15.27
CA THR A 217 -9.58 -4.92 15.97
C THR A 217 -11.01 -5.16 16.44
N GLU A 218 -11.29 -4.88 17.71
CA GLU A 218 -12.67 -4.93 18.21
C GLU A 218 -13.52 -3.90 17.45
N PRO A 219 -14.78 -4.22 17.11
CA PRO A 219 -15.67 -3.22 16.55
C PRO A 219 -15.79 -2.05 17.53
N LYS A 220 -15.35 -0.87 17.11
CA LYS A 220 -15.52 0.36 17.89
C LYS A 220 -17.02 0.51 18.17
N ALA A 221 -17.43 0.35 19.44
CA ALA A 221 -18.82 0.52 19.83
C ALA A 221 -19.32 1.85 19.26
N ALA A 222 -20.38 1.80 18.45
CA ALA A 222 -21.00 2.99 17.93
C ALA A 222 -21.39 3.85 19.14
N ALA A 223 -20.87 5.09 19.19
CA ALA A 223 -21.28 6.04 20.21
C ALA A 223 -22.81 6.16 20.10
N ALA A 224 -23.52 5.66 21.10
CA ALA A 224 -24.97 5.77 21.15
C ALA A 224 -25.34 7.25 21.01
N PRO A 225 -26.32 7.60 20.16
CA PRO A 225 -26.79 8.99 20.10
C PRO A 225 -27.27 9.37 21.50
N GLY A 226 -26.59 10.33 22.11
CA GLY A 226 -26.95 10.86 23.41
C GLY A 226 -28.40 11.31 23.38
N VAL A 227 -29.24 10.64 24.17
CA VAL A 227 -30.59 11.10 24.47
C VAL A 227 -30.43 12.36 25.33
N SER A 228 -30.66 13.52 24.73
CA SER A 228 -30.89 14.75 25.50
C SER A 228 -32.29 14.68 26.11
N VAL A 229 -32.35 14.76 27.44
CA VAL A 229 -33.55 15.07 28.22
C VAL A 229 -33.74 16.58 28.25
#